data_AF-A0A6P4XY12-F1
#
_entry.id   AF-A0A6P4XY12-F1
#
_cell.length_a   1.000
_cell.length_b   1.000
_cell.length_c   1.000
_cell.angle_alpha   90.00
_cell.angle_beta   90.00
_cell.angle_gamma   90.00
#
_symmetry.space_group_name_H-M   'P 1'
#
loop_
_entity.id
_entity.type
_entity.pdbx_description
1 polymer ?
#
loop_
_entity_poly.entity_id
_entity_poly.type
_entity_poly.pdbx_seq_one_letter_code
_entity_poly.pdbx_strand_id
1 'polypeptide(L)'
;MSVNYAAGLSDYDHKGKCGLPEKYDPPDVLAEKVSQLVDIVRESEHLVVHTGAGISTSAGIPDFRGPKGVWTLEQKGETPHFDTTFESACPSPTHMALVELERLGVVKYVISQNVDGLHVRSGFPRDKLSELHGNMFVEQCDKCGKQYVRDTVVPTMALKPTGGQCTQVKSRGRCRGKLHDTILDWEDSLPERDLALADEHSRRADVALVMGSSLQIVPSGNLPMLTKKRGGKLVIINLQPSKHDKHADLRIHGYVDEVMSMVMNQLGVSIPKYTGPSVVLESPARQRVMLKREHTTENILHNGDPQNADAFTNCTQKIKTEEKAKTKTDTSGVKDVCDRVMNSVDRDTEATVSLGSSSSNNVCTSYQSPQKTAEKITSHETHSTKPAGQEIQNSSSQQTDSSVSAKRLKLDSD
;
A
#
# COMPACT_ATOMS: atom_id res chain seq x y z
N MET A 1 19.08 9.97 1.29
CA MET A 1 18.65 9.11 2.42
C MET A 1 17.14 9.03 2.36
N SER A 2 16.54 7.86 2.58
CA SER A 2 15.09 7.76 2.74
C SER A 2 14.69 8.60 3.95
N VAL A 3 13.74 9.51 3.77
CA VAL A 3 13.20 10.32 4.86
C VAL A 3 12.32 9.39 5.70
N ASN A 4 12.83 8.91 6.84
CA ASN A 4 12.03 8.13 7.77
C ASN A 4 10.99 9.06 8.42
N TYR A 5 9.78 9.08 7.87
CA TYR A 5 8.66 9.90 8.35
C TYR A 5 8.47 9.82 9.88
N ALA A 6 8.55 8.62 10.45
CA ALA A 6 8.39 8.41 11.88
C ALA A 6 9.44 9.14 12.74
N ALA A 7 10.63 9.40 12.22
CA ALA A 7 11.71 10.08 12.95
C ALA A 7 11.55 11.62 12.98
N GLY A 8 10.57 12.19 12.27
CA GLY A 8 10.24 13.62 12.33
C GLY A 8 9.02 13.96 13.19
N LEU A 9 8.36 12.95 13.76
CA LEU A 9 7.23 13.08 14.68
C LEU A 9 7.70 13.26 16.13
N SER A 10 6.79 13.72 16.99
CA SER A 10 6.99 13.71 18.44
C SER A 10 6.91 12.29 19.01
N ASP A 11 7.57 12.07 20.16
CA ASP A 11 7.45 10.82 20.92
C ASP A 11 6.00 10.62 21.41
N TYR A 12 5.49 9.39 21.27
CA TYR A 12 4.11 9.06 21.61
C TYR A 12 3.94 7.60 22.01
N ASP A 13 3.49 7.35 23.23
CA ASP A 13 3.39 6.00 23.81
C ASP A 13 2.30 5.15 23.14
N HIS A 14 1.20 5.75 22.68
CA HIS A 14 0.00 5.04 22.27
C HIS A 14 -0.04 4.67 20.78
N LYS A 15 1.05 4.05 20.29
CA LYS A 15 1.21 3.59 18.89
C LYS A 15 0.19 2.51 18.46
N GLY A 16 -0.56 1.92 19.39
CA GLY A 16 -1.62 0.93 19.14
C GLY A 16 -1.11 -0.51 19.10
N LYS A 17 -1.97 -1.46 18.68
CA LYS A 17 -1.62 -2.88 18.57
C LYS A 17 -0.74 -3.10 17.35
N CYS A 18 0.51 -3.48 17.58
CA CYS A 18 1.54 -3.72 16.58
C CYS A 18 1.92 -5.20 16.53
N GLY A 19 2.47 -5.68 15.42
CA GLY A 19 2.99 -7.04 15.28
C GLY A 19 1.95 -8.17 15.43
N LEU A 20 0.65 -7.88 15.22
CA LEU A 20 -0.39 -8.92 15.26
C LEU A 20 -0.12 -10.00 14.19
N PRO A 21 -0.44 -11.29 14.45
CA PRO A 21 -0.30 -12.34 13.45
C PRO A 21 -1.12 -12.06 12.19
N GLU A 22 -0.50 -12.28 11.05
CA GLU A 22 -1.15 -12.25 9.75
C GLU A 22 -1.99 -13.50 9.52
N LYS A 23 -2.98 -13.37 8.63
CA LYS A 23 -3.84 -14.45 8.15
C LYS A 23 -3.80 -14.46 6.64
N TYR A 24 -4.03 -15.65 6.10
CA TYR A 24 -4.03 -15.93 4.68
C TYR A 24 -5.22 -16.85 4.42
N ASP A 25 -6.20 -16.39 3.65
CA ASP A 25 -7.30 -17.23 3.19
C ASP A 25 -6.74 -18.24 2.16
N PRO A 26 -7.13 -19.53 2.22
CA PRO A 26 -6.73 -20.53 1.22
C PRO A 26 -7.13 -20.11 -0.21
N PRO A 27 -6.42 -20.54 -1.28
CA PRO A 27 -6.64 -20.04 -2.64
C PRO A 27 -8.08 -20.19 -3.17
N ASP A 28 -8.75 -21.28 -2.81
CA ASP A 28 -10.17 -21.55 -3.11
C ASP A 28 -11.10 -20.57 -2.39
N VAL A 29 -10.91 -20.38 -1.08
CA VAL A 29 -11.66 -19.41 -0.26
C VAL A 29 -11.39 -17.97 -0.72
N LEU A 30 -10.16 -17.66 -1.12
CA LEU A 30 -9.77 -16.36 -1.65
C LEU A 30 -10.48 -16.07 -2.97
N ALA A 31 -10.51 -17.04 -3.90
CA ALA A 31 -11.21 -16.92 -5.17
C ALA A 31 -12.73 -16.72 -4.99
N GLU A 32 -13.37 -17.47 -4.08
CA GLU A 32 -14.78 -17.30 -3.74
C GLU A 32 -15.07 -15.88 -3.22
N LYS A 33 -14.29 -15.42 -2.23
CA LYS A 33 -14.42 -14.08 -1.65
C LYS A 33 -14.15 -12.96 -2.66
N VAL A 34 -13.23 -13.16 -3.61
CA VAL A 34 -13.02 -12.22 -4.71
C VAL A 34 -14.26 -12.13 -5.60
N SER A 35 -14.91 -13.26 -5.93
CA SER A 35 -16.17 -13.25 -6.68
C SER A 35 -17.25 -12.46 -5.93
N GLN A 36 -17.42 -12.69 -4.62
CA GLN A 36 -18.35 -11.94 -3.78
C GLN A 36 -18.03 -10.42 -3.77
N LEU A 37 -16.74 -10.04 -3.73
CA LEU A 37 -16.31 -8.64 -3.83
C LEU A 37 -16.63 -8.06 -5.21
N VAL A 38 -16.41 -8.80 -6.29
CA VAL A 38 -16.72 -8.37 -7.66
C VAL A 38 -18.21 -8.09 -7.83
N ASP A 39 -19.08 -8.92 -7.28
CA ASP A 39 -20.52 -8.69 -7.31
C ASP A 39 -20.92 -7.46 -6.48
N ILE A 40 -20.37 -7.30 -5.26
CA ILE A 40 -20.54 -6.08 -4.44
C ILE A 40 -20.09 -4.81 -5.21
N VAL A 41 -18.99 -4.87 -5.96
CA VAL A 41 -18.49 -3.75 -6.77
C VAL A 41 -19.37 -3.46 -7.99
N ARG A 42 -19.95 -4.50 -8.63
CA ARG A 42 -20.90 -4.37 -9.76
C ARG A 42 -22.28 -3.87 -9.34
N GLU A 43 -22.68 -4.12 -8.10
CA GLU A 43 -23.95 -3.65 -7.50
C GLU A 43 -23.87 -2.23 -6.96
N SER A 44 -22.68 -1.77 -6.53
CA SER A 44 -22.48 -0.46 -5.90
C SER A 44 -22.74 0.72 -6.83
N GLU A 45 -23.61 1.63 -6.40
CA GLU A 45 -23.82 2.95 -6.99
C GLU A 45 -22.83 3.99 -6.48
N HIS A 46 -22.30 3.85 -5.25
CA HIS A 46 -21.38 4.82 -4.63
C HIS A 46 -20.26 4.16 -3.81
N LEU A 47 -19.38 3.41 -4.48
CA LEU A 47 -18.19 2.80 -3.86
C LEU A 47 -17.19 3.85 -3.36
N VAL A 48 -16.85 3.77 -2.07
CA VAL A 48 -15.78 4.56 -1.44
C VAL A 48 -14.69 3.64 -0.91
N VAL A 49 -13.43 3.99 -1.19
CA VAL A 49 -12.26 3.19 -0.84
C VAL A 49 -11.50 3.88 0.28
N HIS A 50 -11.11 3.12 1.30
CA HIS A 50 -10.28 3.58 2.42
C HIS A 50 -8.93 2.87 2.40
N THR A 51 -7.83 3.61 2.25
CA THR A 51 -6.49 3.03 2.11
C THR A 51 -5.61 3.30 3.33
N GLY A 52 -4.73 2.35 3.63
CA GLY A 52 -3.68 2.44 4.62
C GLY A 52 -2.35 1.90 4.07
N ALA A 53 -1.29 1.97 4.87
CA ALA A 53 0.08 1.72 4.42
C ALA A 53 0.31 0.32 3.81
N GLY A 54 -0.55 -0.65 4.11
CA GLY A 54 -0.51 -1.99 3.51
C GLY A 54 -0.73 -2.04 1.99
N ILE A 55 -1.16 -0.95 1.34
CA ILE A 55 -1.20 -0.86 -0.14
C ILE A 55 0.14 -0.42 -0.77
N SER A 56 1.11 0.01 0.04
CA SER A 56 2.41 0.54 -0.38
C SER A 56 3.58 -0.38 -0.02
N THR A 57 3.33 -1.50 0.68
CA THR A 57 4.36 -2.47 1.09
C THR A 57 5.01 -3.17 -0.09
N SER A 58 4.24 -3.51 -1.13
CA SER A 58 4.76 -4.03 -2.40
C SER A 58 5.54 -3.00 -3.24
N ALA A 59 5.41 -1.71 -2.90
CA ALA A 59 6.22 -0.63 -3.47
C ALA A 59 7.54 -0.37 -2.70
N GLY A 60 7.87 -1.20 -1.70
CA GLY A 60 9.09 -1.06 -0.89
C GLY A 60 8.99 -0.05 0.27
N ILE A 61 7.78 0.41 0.60
CA ILE A 61 7.52 1.32 1.73
C ILE A 61 6.95 0.48 2.89
N PRO A 62 7.63 0.39 4.05
CA PRO A 62 7.14 -0.38 5.18
C PRO A 62 5.82 0.18 5.71
N ASP A 63 4.95 -0.70 6.21
CA ASP A 63 3.76 -0.26 6.94
C ASP A 63 4.11 0.20 8.37
N PHE A 64 3.09 0.55 9.15
CA PHE A 64 3.28 0.98 10.54
C PHE A 64 3.19 -0.12 11.59
N ARG A 65 2.45 -1.21 11.36
CA ARG A 65 1.98 -2.15 12.42
C ARG A 65 2.00 -3.64 12.04
N GLY A 66 2.38 -3.96 10.82
CA GLY A 66 2.69 -5.30 10.33
C GLY A 66 3.84 -5.95 11.11
N PRO A 67 4.19 -7.21 10.83
CA PRO A 67 5.28 -7.92 11.53
C PRO A 67 6.64 -7.20 11.48
N LYS A 68 6.87 -6.43 10.40
CA LYS A 68 8.05 -5.57 10.15
C LYS A 68 7.68 -4.08 10.04
N GLY A 69 6.51 -3.68 10.55
CA GLY A 69 6.06 -2.30 10.50
C GLY A 69 6.89 -1.37 11.39
N VAL A 70 6.94 -0.08 11.06
CA VAL A 70 7.77 0.93 11.74
C VAL A 70 7.59 0.90 13.26
N TRP A 71 6.36 0.95 13.78
CA TRP A 71 6.09 0.92 15.21
C TRP A 71 6.31 -0.47 15.83
N THR A 72 6.16 -1.54 15.05
CA THR A 72 6.44 -2.91 15.50
C THR A 72 7.93 -3.15 15.73
N LEU A 73 8.79 -2.57 14.88
CA LEU A 73 10.23 -2.70 14.98
C LEU A 73 10.80 -1.78 16.07
N GLU A 74 10.30 -0.55 16.15
CA GLU A 74 10.68 0.37 17.22
C GLU A 74 10.36 -0.20 18.62
N GLN A 75 9.21 -0.87 18.80
CA GLN A 75 8.87 -1.59 20.04
C GLN A 75 9.84 -2.71 20.42
N LYS A 76 10.69 -3.16 19.48
CA LYS A 76 11.77 -4.14 19.70
C LYS A 76 13.16 -3.50 19.81
N GLY A 77 13.27 -2.18 19.63
CA GLY A 77 14.55 -1.48 19.47
C GLY A 77 15.20 -1.69 18.09
N GLU A 78 14.44 -2.11 17.09
CA GLU A 78 14.88 -2.36 15.71
C GLU A 78 14.50 -1.18 14.79
N THR A 79 15.27 -0.97 13.72
CA THR A 79 14.99 0.06 12.71
C THR A 79 14.26 -0.53 11.49
N PRO A 80 13.23 0.16 10.94
CA PRO A 80 12.57 -0.27 9.70
C PRO A 80 13.50 -0.20 8.50
N HIS A 81 13.43 -1.24 7.66
CA HIS A 81 14.06 -1.23 6.34
C HIS A 81 13.14 -0.58 5.31
N PHE A 82 13.72 0.20 4.40
CA PHE A 82 13.03 0.80 3.26
C PHE A 82 13.77 0.33 2.00
N ASP A 83 13.07 -0.38 1.12
CA ASP A 83 13.66 -0.86 -0.14
C ASP A 83 13.76 0.26 -1.20
N THR A 84 13.16 1.43 -0.92
CA THR A 84 13.11 2.58 -1.84
C THR A 84 13.10 3.93 -1.10
N THR A 85 13.20 5.04 -1.83
CA THR A 85 12.86 6.38 -1.35
C THR A 85 11.45 6.77 -1.82
N PHE A 86 10.78 7.72 -1.14
CA PHE A 86 9.47 8.20 -1.59
C PHE A 86 9.51 8.73 -3.04
N GLU A 87 10.60 9.39 -3.45
CA GLU A 87 10.80 9.86 -4.83
C GLU A 87 10.92 8.73 -5.85
N SER A 88 11.47 7.58 -5.46
CA SER A 88 11.74 6.43 -6.34
C SER A 88 10.63 5.37 -6.27
N ALA A 89 9.79 5.43 -5.24
CA ALA A 89 8.63 4.56 -5.08
C ALA A 89 7.69 4.70 -6.27
N CYS A 90 7.33 3.56 -6.84
CA CYS A 90 6.34 3.44 -7.90
C CYS A 90 4.99 3.00 -7.30
N PRO A 91 3.85 3.52 -7.78
CA PRO A 91 2.55 3.07 -7.31
C PRO A 91 2.37 1.57 -7.54
N SER A 92 1.87 0.85 -6.54
CA SER A 92 1.59 -0.60 -6.62
C SER A 92 0.46 -0.91 -7.62
N PRO A 93 0.30 -2.17 -8.07
CA PRO A 93 -0.85 -2.60 -8.85
C PRO A 93 -2.21 -2.16 -8.27
N THR A 94 -2.36 -2.17 -6.94
CA THR A 94 -3.54 -1.63 -6.23
C THR A 94 -3.77 -0.15 -6.51
N HIS A 95 -2.73 0.69 -6.46
CA HIS A 95 -2.87 2.12 -6.78
C HIS A 95 -3.30 2.33 -8.25
N MET A 96 -2.68 1.61 -9.18
CA MET A 96 -3.01 1.73 -10.61
C MET A 96 -4.41 1.18 -10.94
N ALA A 97 -4.85 0.13 -10.25
CA ALA A 97 -6.23 -0.37 -10.35
C ALA A 97 -7.26 0.69 -9.89
N LEU A 98 -6.98 1.42 -8.81
CA LEU A 98 -7.85 2.50 -8.33
C LEU A 98 -7.95 3.67 -9.32
N VAL A 99 -6.88 4.00 -10.04
CA VAL A 99 -6.92 5.02 -11.11
C VAL A 99 -7.90 4.63 -12.22
N GLU A 100 -7.84 3.39 -12.72
CA GLU A 100 -8.75 2.96 -13.80
C GLU A 100 -10.18 2.74 -13.30
N LEU A 101 -10.37 2.24 -12.07
CA LEU A 101 -11.71 2.12 -11.47
C LEU A 101 -12.36 3.48 -11.19
N GLU A 102 -11.60 4.54 -10.88
CA GLU A 102 -12.12 5.91 -10.80
C GLU A 102 -12.50 6.43 -12.19
N ARG A 103 -11.62 6.23 -13.19
CA ARG A 103 -11.83 6.67 -14.58
C ARG A 103 -13.07 6.05 -15.22
N LEU A 104 -13.32 4.76 -14.97
CA LEU A 104 -14.54 4.05 -15.37
C LEU A 104 -15.78 4.48 -14.55
N GLY A 105 -15.59 5.30 -13.53
CA GLY A 105 -16.63 5.79 -12.64
C GLY A 105 -17.15 4.75 -11.67
N VAL A 106 -16.39 3.69 -11.36
CA VAL A 106 -16.73 2.65 -10.38
C VAL A 106 -16.46 3.20 -8.97
N VAL A 107 -15.20 3.48 -8.66
CA VAL A 107 -14.79 4.16 -7.43
C VAL A 107 -15.20 5.63 -7.50
N LYS A 108 -15.92 6.13 -6.49
CA LYS A 108 -16.34 7.54 -6.45
C LYS A 108 -15.42 8.42 -5.64
N TYR A 109 -14.65 7.83 -4.73
CA TYR A 109 -13.78 8.56 -3.81
C TYR A 109 -12.78 7.63 -3.13
N VAL A 110 -11.58 8.14 -2.87
CA VAL A 110 -10.53 7.49 -2.07
C VAL A 110 -10.24 8.33 -0.83
N ILE A 111 -10.19 7.68 0.32
CA ILE A 111 -9.86 8.27 1.62
C ILE A 111 -8.57 7.60 2.08
N SER A 112 -7.46 8.34 2.06
CA SER A 112 -6.13 7.81 2.36
C SER A 112 -5.65 8.22 3.76
N GLN A 113 -5.01 7.28 4.44
CA GLN A 113 -4.19 7.52 5.64
C GLN A 113 -2.69 7.58 5.32
N ASN A 114 -2.31 7.41 4.05
CA ASN A 114 -0.92 7.32 3.60
C ASN A 114 -0.38 8.71 3.28
N VAL A 115 0.84 8.97 3.76
CA VAL A 115 1.61 10.19 3.46
C VAL A 115 2.57 10.01 2.28
N ASP A 116 2.69 8.81 1.72
CA ASP A 116 3.65 8.45 0.65
C ASP A 116 3.43 9.19 -0.69
N GLY A 117 2.28 9.82 -0.87
CA GLY A 117 1.90 10.55 -2.07
C GLY A 117 1.69 9.68 -3.32
N LEU A 118 1.66 8.34 -3.21
CA LEU A 118 1.56 7.44 -4.35
C LEU A 118 0.22 7.52 -5.08
N HIS A 119 -0.88 7.84 -4.40
CA HIS A 119 -2.17 8.16 -5.06
C HIS A 119 -2.05 9.39 -5.95
N VAL A 120 -1.50 10.50 -5.44
CA VAL A 120 -1.33 11.72 -6.26
C VAL A 120 -0.37 11.45 -7.41
N ARG A 121 0.75 10.76 -7.16
CA ARG A 121 1.78 10.47 -8.16
C ARG A 121 1.35 9.46 -9.23
N SER A 122 0.41 8.55 -8.94
CA SER A 122 -0.16 7.62 -9.92
C SER A 122 -1.07 8.27 -10.97
N GLY A 123 -1.43 9.54 -10.78
CA GLY A 123 -2.44 10.23 -11.58
C GLY A 123 -3.86 10.10 -11.05
N PHE A 124 -4.07 9.64 -9.81
CA PHE A 124 -5.41 9.65 -9.21
C PHE A 124 -5.90 11.10 -8.99
N PRO A 125 -7.13 11.46 -9.37
CA PRO A 125 -7.58 12.84 -9.34
C PRO A 125 -7.78 13.38 -7.91
N ARG A 126 -7.15 14.53 -7.63
CA ARG A 126 -7.16 15.15 -6.28
C ARG A 126 -8.52 15.65 -5.82
N ASP A 127 -9.48 15.89 -6.72
CA ASP A 127 -10.86 16.20 -6.33
C ASP A 127 -11.68 14.97 -5.89
N LYS A 128 -11.14 13.75 -6.08
CA LYS A 128 -11.70 12.47 -5.62
C LYS A 128 -10.90 11.83 -4.47
N LEU A 129 -9.92 12.55 -3.93
CA LEU A 129 -9.01 12.07 -2.89
C LEU A 129 -9.12 12.95 -1.64
N SER A 130 -9.10 12.31 -0.47
CA SER A 130 -8.83 12.97 0.81
C SER A 130 -7.54 12.41 1.42
N GLU A 131 -6.58 13.28 1.69
CA GLU A 131 -5.24 12.94 2.19
C GLU A 131 -5.17 13.22 3.70
N LEU A 132 -5.84 12.38 4.51
CA LEU A 132 -6.20 12.71 5.89
C LEU A 132 -5.03 12.94 6.84
N HIS A 133 -3.84 12.42 6.55
CA HIS A 133 -2.64 12.59 7.37
C HIS A 133 -1.55 13.43 6.68
N GLY A 134 -1.90 14.10 5.58
CA GLY A 134 -0.97 14.86 4.75
C GLY A 134 -0.34 14.05 3.62
N ASN A 135 0.61 14.67 2.93
CA ASN A 135 1.37 14.05 1.84
C ASN A 135 2.80 14.62 1.84
N MET A 136 3.80 13.73 1.79
CA MET A 136 5.24 14.06 1.83
C MET A 136 5.69 14.97 0.67
N PHE A 137 4.89 15.11 -0.39
CA PHE A 137 5.16 15.95 -1.55
C PHE A 137 4.35 17.26 -1.56
N VAL A 138 3.55 17.54 -0.52
CA VAL A 138 2.61 18.68 -0.51
C VAL A 138 2.94 19.65 0.62
N GLU A 139 3.14 20.91 0.24
CA GLU A 139 3.20 22.05 1.15
C GLU A 139 2.03 23.03 0.92
N GLN A 140 1.58 23.70 1.98
CA GLN A 140 0.41 24.56 2.01
C GLN A 140 0.73 25.96 2.52
N CYS A 141 0.11 26.97 1.90
CA CYS A 141 0.23 28.36 2.33
C CYS A 141 -0.66 28.70 3.53
N ASP A 142 -0.05 29.20 4.61
CA ASP A 142 -0.69 29.69 5.84
C ASP A 142 -1.79 30.76 5.61
N LYS A 143 -1.60 31.65 4.64
CA LYS A 143 -2.49 32.81 4.38
C LYS A 143 -3.58 32.57 3.34
N CYS A 144 -3.48 31.52 2.52
CA CYS A 144 -4.45 31.32 1.44
C CYS A 144 -4.87 29.89 1.18
N GLY A 145 -4.36 28.91 1.94
CA GLY A 145 -4.70 27.49 1.76
C GLY A 145 -4.24 26.88 0.44
N LYS A 146 -3.55 27.62 -0.44
CA LYS A 146 -3.05 27.05 -1.70
C LYS A 146 -1.98 26.01 -1.37
N GLN A 147 -2.26 24.78 -1.78
CA GLN A 147 -1.32 23.67 -1.81
C GLN A 147 -0.46 23.69 -3.08
N TYR A 148 0.76 23.19 -2.94
CA TYR A 148 1.75 22.98 -3.98
C TYR A 148 2.23 21.53 -3.90
N VAL A 149 2.00 20.76 -4.96
CA VAL A 149 2.60 19.43 -5.13
C VAL A 149 4.02 19.62 -5.68
N ARG A 150 4.99 18.88 -5.13
CA ARG A 150 6.42 18.93 -5.48
C ARG A 150 6.87 17.58 -6.06
N ASP A 151 7.96 17.60 -6.81
CA ASP A 151 8.52 16.38 -7.43
C ASP A 151 9.40 15.58 -6.44
N THR A 152 9.96 16.28 -5.45
CA THR A 152 10.72 15.75 -4.30
C THR A 152 9.93 15.92 -3.01
N VAL A 153 10.28 15.18 -1.95
CA VAL A 153 9.63 15.40 -0.66
C VAL A 153 9.87 16.81 -0.11
N VAL A 154 8.91 17.34 0.66
CA VAL A 154 9.05 18.59 1.40
C VAL A 154 10.00 18.39 2.59
N PRO A 155 10.80 19.40 2.98
CA PRO A 155 11.93 19.21 3.90
C PRO A 155 11.54 19.10 5.38
N THR A 156 10.26 19.17 5.73
CA THR A 156 9.77 19.24 7.12
C THR A 156 8.55 18.35 7.34
N MET A 157 8.20 18.17 8.63
CA MET A 157 7.03 17.41 9.12
C MET A 157 6.47 18.09 10.36
N ALA A 158 5.25 17.72 10.77
CA ALA A 158 4.49 18.31 11.88
C ALA A 158 4.11 19.77 11.60
N LEU A 159 3.58 20.02 10.40
CA LEU A 159 3.07 21.32 9.93
C LEU A 159 4.09 22.46 10.06
N LYS A 160 5.39 22.15 9.94
CA LYS A 160 6.49 23.11 10.13
C LYS A 160 6.74 23.94 8.86
N PRO A 161 7.29 25.16 8.97
CA PRO A 161 7.58 25.98 7.80
C PRO A 161 8.69 25.36 6.93
N THR A 162 8.42 25.16 5.64
CA THR A 162 9.37 24.57 4.68
C THR A 162 10.49 25.54 4.25
N GLY A 163 10.36 26.82 4.63
CA GLY A 163 11.15 27.94 4.10
C GLY A 163 10.60 28.54 2.80
N GLY A 164 9.62 27.89 2.16
CA GLY A 164 8.98 28.39 0.94
C GLY A 164 8.05 29.59 1.15
N GLN A 165 7.79 30.34 0.06
CA GLN A 165 6.82 31.43 0.03
C GLN A 165 5.75 31.23 -1.05
N CYS A 166 4.50 31.55 -0.72
CA CYS A 166 3.38 31.41 -1.63
C CYS A 166 3.44 32.39 -2.82
N THR A 167 3.50 31.81 -4.01
CA THR A 167 3.57 32.49 -5.31
C THR A 167 2.22 32.94 -5.87
N GLN A 168 1.09 32.56 -5.26
CA GLN A 168 -0.25 32.92 -5.75
C GLN A 168 -0.42 34.43 -5.91
N VAL A 169 -0.95 34.83 -7.07
CA VAL A 169 -1.36 36.20 -7.35
C VAL A 169 -2.85 36.34 -7.03
N LYS A 170 -3.20 37.27 -6.16
CA LYS A 170 -4.57 37.69 -5.85
C LYS A 170 -4.80 39.10 -6.43
N SER A 171 -6.06 39.57 -6.42
CA SER A 171 -6.44 40.92 -6.88
C SER A 171 -5.67 42.06 -6.20
N ARG A 172 -5.15 41.86 -4.98
CA ARG A 172 -4.33 42.82 -4.22
C ARG A 172 -2.82 42.51 -4.27
N GLY A 173 -2.35 41.70 -5.22
CA GLY A 173 -0.94 41.35 -5.40
C GLY A 173 -0.57 39.93 -4.97
N ARG A 174 0.73 39.65 -4.84
CA ARG A 174 1.26 38.31 -4.47
C ARG A 174 1.00 37.99 -3.00
N CYS A 175 0.57 36.75 -2.72
CA CYS A 175 0.19 36.30 -1.39
C CYS A 175 1.32 36.37 -0.35
N ARG A 176 2.52 35.84 -0.67
CA ARG A 176 3.69 35.83 0.22
C ARG A 176 3.37 35.31 1.65
N GLY A 177 2.47 34.34 1.75
CA GLY A 177 2.35 33.49 2.94
C GLY A 177 3.50 32.51 3.04
N LYS A 178 3.80 32.02 4.25
CA LYS A 178 4.80 30.96 4.44
C LYS A 178 4.19 29.63 4.00
N LEU A 179 5.00 28.80 3.36
CA LEU A 179 4.63 27.43 3.06
C LEU A 179 5.04 26.55 4.26
N HIS A 180 4.14 25.63 4.63
CA HIS A 180 4.34 24.63 5.66
C HIS A 180 4.09 23.25 5.04
N ASP A 181 4.72 22.20 5.55
CA ASP A 181 4.35 20.84 5.15
C ASP A 181 2.90 20.52 5.57
N THR A 182 2.35 19.43 5.04
CA THR A 182 0.98 18.97 5.35
C THR A 182 0.94 17.79 6.31
N ILE A 183 2.10 17.38 6.83
CA ILE A 183 2.28 16.16 7.61
C ILE A 183 1.88 16.42 9.06
N LEU A 184 0.94 15.62 9.58
CA LEU A 184 0.44 15.76 10.95
C LEU A 184 1.38 15.10 11.96
N ASP A 185 1.59 15.75 13.10
CA ASP A 185 2.04 15.11 14.34
C ASP A 185 0.86 14.46 15.09
N TRP A 186 1.15 13.77 16.19
CA TRP A 186 0.15 12.99 16.94
C TRP A 186 -1.01 13.81 17.53
N GLU A 187 -0.77 15.07 17.89
CA GLU A 187 -1.77 15.97 18.47
C GLU A 187 -2.41 16.92 17.44
N ASP A 188 -1.94 16.91 16.18
CA ASP A 188 -2.46 17.79 15.14
C ASP A 188 -3.89 17.39 14.71
N SER A 189 -4.71 18.40 14.46
CA SER A 189 -6.05 18.19 13.90
C SER A 189 -5.97 17.84 12.42
N LEU A 190 -6.81 16.88 12.00
CA LEU A 190 -6.93 16.52 10.58
C LEU A 190 -7.38 17.72 9.72
N PRO A 191 -6.94 17.80 8.45
CA PRO A 191 -7.33 18.86 7.53
C PRO A 191 -8.86 18.91 7.33
N GLU A 192 -9.48 20.01 7.75
CA GLU A 192 -10.95 20.16 7.84
C GLU A 192 -11.67 19.85 6.52
N ARG A 193 -11.17 20.36 5.39
CA ARG A 193 -11.73 20.10 4.04
C ARG A 193 -11.77 18.60 3.73
N ASP A 194 -10.65 17.93 3.90
CA ASP A 194 -10.47 16.54 3.51
C ASP A 194 -11.23 15.61 4.49
N LEU A 195 -11.25 15.94 5.79
CA LEU A 195 -12.10 15.23 6.74
C LEU A 195 -13.60 15.41 6.44
N ALA A 196 -14.04 16.61 6.06
CA ALA A 196 -15.44 16.88 5.71
C ALA A 196 -15.88 16.13 4.44
N LEU A 197 -15.06 16.14 3.39
CA LEU A 197 -15.32 15.38 2.15
C LEU A 197 -15.28 13.87 2.42
N ALA A 198 -14.32 13.39 3.21
CA ALA A 198 -14.25 11.98 3.60
C ALA A 198 -15.46 11.53 4.42
N ASP A 199 -15.96 12.35 5.35
CA ASP A 199 -17.21 12.10 6.09
C ASP A 199 -18.44 12.10 5.18
N GLU A 200 -18.59 13.09 4.29
CA GLU A 200 -19.69 13.17 3.32
C GLU A 200 -19.73 11.92 2.43
N HIS A 201 -18.61 11.59 1.79
CA HIS A 201 -18.52 10.44 0.89
C HIS A 201 -18.75 9.12 1.64
N SER A 202 -18.22 8.96 2.87
CA SER A 202 -18.48 7.76 3.69
C SER A 202 -19.97 7.62 4.07
N ARG A 203 -20.67 8.73 4.35
CA ARG A 203 -22.11 8.74 4.64
C ARG A 203 -23.00 8.56 3.42
N ARG A 204 -22.48 8.83 2.23
CA ARG A 204 -23.17 8.66 0.95
C ARG A 204 -22.95 7.27 0.35
N ALA A 205 -21.87 6.60 0.72
CA ALA A 205 -21.53 5.29 0.21
C ALA A 205 -22.57 4.22 0.53
N ASP A 206 -22.77 3.31 -0.42
CA ASP A 206 -23.42 2.02 -0.24
C ASP A 206 -22.41 0.89 -0.01
N VAL A 207 -21.14 1.09 -0.38
CA VAL A 207 -20.02 0.19 -0.10
C VAL A 207 -18.80 0.97 0.36
N ALA A 208 -18.26 0.61 1.53
CA ALA A 208 -16.94 1.02 2.00
C ALA A 208 -15.96 -0.14 1.85
N LEU A 209 -14.93 0.03 1.02
CA LEU A 209 -13.88 -0.95 0.78
C LEU A 209 -12.58 -0.50 1.48
N VAL A 210 -12.20 -1.18 2.56
CA VAL A 210 -10.95 -0.92 3.28
C VAL A 210 -9.83 -1.80 2.72
N MET A 211 -8.68 -1.20 2.42
CA MET A 211 -7.49 -1.91 1.94
C MET A 211 -6.24 -1.51 2.73
N GLY A 212 -5.52 -2.50 3.26
CA GLY A 212 -4.20 -2.28 3.88
C GLY A 212 -4.20 -1.40 5.13
N SER A 213 -5.31 -1.38 5.89
CA SER A 213 -5.43 -0.58 7.12
C SER A 213 -5.98 -1.40 8.29
N SER A 214 -5.33 -1.28 9.45
CA SER A 214 -5.82 -1.85 10.71
C SER A 214 -6.91 -1.01 11.38
N LEU A 215 -7.28 0.16 10.81
CA LEU A 215 -8.37 1.04 11.27
C LEU A 215 -8.23 1.54 12.73
N GLN A 216 -7.00 1.56 13.28
CA GLN A 216 -6.77 1.89 14.68
C GLN A 216 -6.86 3.39 15.00
N ILE A 217 -6.35 4.24 14.10
CA ILE A 217 -6.35 5.71 14.22
C ILE A 217 -7.77 6.27 14.07
N VAL A 218 -8.11 7.26 14.88
CA VAL A 218 -9.43 7.92 14.91
C VAL A 218 -9.19 9.42 14.62
N PRO A 219 -10.03 10.08 13.80
CA PRO A 219 -11.29 9.61 13.23
C PRO A 219 -11.16 8.73 11.97
N SER A 220 -10.02 8.73 11.28
CA SER A 220 -9.82 8.10 9.96
C SER A 220 -10.33 6.65 9.87
N GLY A 221 -9.94 5.81 10.83
CA GLY A 221 -10.35 4.39 10.89
C GLY A 221 -11.81 4.15 11.27
N ASN A 222 -12.54 5.17 11.74
CA ASN A 222 -13.98 5.08 12.02
C ASN A 222 -14.85 5.52 10.83
N LEU A 223 -14.28 6.16 9.79
CA LEU A 223 -15.04 6.61 8.62
C LEU A 223 -15.77 5.47 7.87
N PRO A 224 -15.20 4.27 7.64
CA PRO A 224 -15.93 3.15 7.01
C PRO A 224 -17.20 2.73 7.76
N MET A 225 -17.26 2.99 9.08
CA MET A 225 -18.43 2.69 9.89
C MET A 225 -19.60 3.66 9.65
N LEU A 226 -19.37 4.82 9.01
CA LEU A 226 -20.45 5.74 8.62
C LEU A 226 -21.32 5.14 7.50
N THR A 227 -20.68 4.45 6.54
CA THR A 227 -21.35 3.63 5.52
C THR A 227 -22.19 2.54 6.15
N LYS A 228 -21.57 1.74 7.06
CA LYS A 228 -22.25 0.62 7.71
C LYS A 228 -23.45 1.05 8.56
N LYS A 229 -23.35 2.19 9.25
CA LYS A 229 -24.43 2.79 10.04
C LYS A 229 -25.62 3.28 9.20
N ARG A 230 -25.47 3.39 7.88
CA ARG A 230 -26.54 3.79 6.93
C ARG A 230 -27.07 2.62 6.10
N GLY A 231 -26.70 1.38 6.45
CA GLY A 231 -27.14 0.17 5.75
C GLY A 231 -26.24 -0.28 4.60
N GLY A 232 -25.18 0.48 4.29
CA GLY A 232 -24.19 0.07 3.30
C GLY A 232 -23.34 -1.12 3.76
N LYS A 233 -22.67 -1.77 2.81
CA LYS A 233 -21.74 -2.87 3.04
C LYS A 233 -20.37 -2.34 3.47
N LEU A 234 -19.70 -3.06 4.36
CA LEU A 234 -18.31 -2.84 4.74
C LEU A 234 -17.48 -4.06 4.33
N VAL A 235 -16.51 -3.87 3.45
CA VAL A 235 -15.55 -4.90 3.03
C VAL A 235 -14.17 -4.52 3.54
N ILE A 236 -13.41 -5.49 4.05
CA ILE A 236 -12.05 -5.27 4.56
C ILE A 236 -11.10 -6.28 3.91
N ILE A 237 -10.09 -5.77 3.21
CA ILE A 237 -8.95 -6.53 2.67
C ILE A 237 -7.71 -6.18 3.50
N ASN A 238 -7.27 -7.10 4.37
CA ASN A 238 -6.10 -6.89 5.22
C ASN A 238 -5.53 -8.24 5.72
N LEU A 239 -4.20 -8.37 5.74
CA LEU A 239 -3.53 -9.58 6.28
C LEU A 239 -3.71 -9.70 7.80
N GLN A 240 -3.58 -8.61 8.54
CA GLN A 240 -3.78 -8.57 9.99
C GLN A 240 -5.25 -8.29 10.37
N PRO A 241 -5.70 -8.67 11.58
CA PRO A 241 -6.98 -8.22 12.13
C PRO A 241 -7.09 -6.69 12.17
N SER A 242 -8.27 -6.15 11.81
CA SER A 242 -8.58 -4.72 11.93
C SER A 242 -9.46 -4.41 13.14
N LYS A 243 -9.52 -3.14 13.55
CA LYS A 243 -10.37 -2.68 14.66
C LYS A 243 -11.85 -3.02 14.47
N HIS A 244 -12.34 -3.03 13.22
CA HIS A 244 -13.76 -3.13 12.88
C HIS A 244 -14.14 -4.46 12.20
N ASP A 245 -13.30 -5.49 12.27
CA ASP A 245 -13.54 -6.80 11.64
C ASP A 245 -14.95 -7.35 11.87
N LYS A 246 -15.46 -7.23 13.11
CA LYS A 246 -16.79 -7.71 13.51
C LYS A 246 -17.97 -7.04 12.79
N HIS A 247 -17.75 -5.91 12.12
CA HIS A 247 -18.76 -5.15 11.41
C HIS A 247 -18.72 -5.33 9.88
N ALA A 248 -17.67 -5.98 9.36
CA ALA A 248 -17.49 -6.22 7.95
C ALA A 248 -18.41 -7.36 7.46
N ASP A 249 -19.11 -7.10 6.35
CA ASP A 249 -19.90 -8.07 5.60
C ASP A 249 -19.01 -9.09 4.89
N LEU A 250 -17.82 -8.65 4.45
CA LEU A 250 -16.82 -9.49 3.80
C LEU A 250 -15.42 -9.13 4.34
N ARG A 251 -14.65 -10.15 4.72
CA ARG A 251 -13.26 -10.03 5.16
C ARG A 251 -12.37 -10.93 4.32
N ILE A 252 -11.39 -10.34 3.64
CA ILE A 252 -10.42 -11.02 2.78
C ILE A 252 -9.04 -10.87 3.42
N HIS A 253 -8.41 -12.00 3.77
CA HIS A 253 -7.04 -12.04 4.27
C HIS A 253 -6.13 -12.48 3.14
N GLY A 254 -5.59 -11.52 2.40
CA GLY A 254 -4.69 -11.76 1.27
C GLY A 254 -3.93 -10.49 0.90
N TYR A 255 -2.95 -10.61 0.00
CA TYR A 255 -2.23 -9.45 -0.50
C TYR A 255 -3.17 -8.59 -1.36
N VAL A 256 -3.21 -7.28 -1.08
CA VAL A 256 -4.13 -6.36 -1.77
C VAL A 256 -3.90 -6.34 -3.29
N ASP A 257 -2.65 -6.46 -3.76
CA ASP A 257 -2.33 -6.52 -5.19
C ASP A 257 -2.83 -7.81 -5.87
N GLU A 258 -2.80 -8.94 -5.16
CA GLU A 258 -3.35 -10.22 -5.64
C GLU A 258 -4.87 -10.11 -5.75
N VAL A 259 -5.53 -9.67 -4.68
CA VAL A 259 -6.98 -9.46 -4.64
C VAL A 259 -7.43 -8.49 -5.73
N MET A 260 -6.78 -7.33 -5.86
CA MET A 260 -7.13 -6.34 -6.88
C MET A 260 -6.83 -6.83 -8.30
N SER A 261 -5.76 -7.60 -8.52
CA SER A 261 -5.51 -8.21 -9.84
C SER A 261 -6.61 -9.20 -10.23
N MET A 262 -7.09 -10.01 -9.29
CA MET A 262 -8.19 -10.95 -9.51
C MET A 262 -9.53 -10.21 -9.74
N VAL A 263 -9.83 -9.17 -8.96
CA VAL A 263 -11.01 -8.30 -9.14
C VAL A 263 -11.00 -7.65 -10.53
N MET A 264 -9.89 -7.01 -10.91
CA MET A 264 -9.76 -6.33 -12.21
C MET A 264 -9.94 -7.31 -13.38
N ASN A 265 -9.36 -8.51 -13.28
CA ASN A 265 -9.54 -9.58 -14.26
C ASN A 265 -11.02 -10.01 -14.39
N GLN A 266 -11.72 -10.27 -13.28
CA GLN A 266 -13.14 -10.64 -13.31
C GLN A 266 -14.08 -9.49 -13.73
N LEU A 267 -13.66 -8.24 -13.58
CA LEU A 267 -14.34 -7.08 -14.14
C LEU A 267 -14.08 -6.87 -15.64
N GLY A 268 -13.11 -7.59 -16.22
CA GLY A 268 -12.68 -7.41 -17.61
C GLY A 268 -11.92 -6.09 -17.84
N VAL A 269 -11.27 -5.56 -16.80
CA VAL A 269 -10.55 -4.27 -16.82
C VAL A 269 -9.05 -4.52 -16.67
N SER A 270 -8.24 -3.93 -17.54
CA SER A 270 -6.78 -3.97 -17.42
C SER A 270 -6.28 -2.95 -16.38
N ILE A 271 -5.26 -3.34 -15.60
CA ILE A 271 -4.54 -2.38 -14.74
C ILE A 271 -3.62 -1.53 -15.65
N PRO A 272 -3.74 -0.19 -15.66
CA PRO A 272 -2.93 0.67 -16.50
C PRO A 272 -1.45 0.66 -16.06
N LYS A 273 -0.54 0.72 -17.03
CA LYS A 273 0.89 0.82 -16.75
C LYS A 273 1.23 2.22 -16.24
N TYR A 274 1.95 2.29 -15.12
CA TYR A 274 2.54 3.54 -14.62
C TYR A 274 3.61 4.07 -15.61
N THR A 275 3.50 5.34 -15.98
CA THR A 275 4.40 6.02 -16.95
C THR A 275 5.30 7.08 -16.31
N GLY A 276 5.24 7.25 -14.99
CA GLY A 276 5.95 8.30 -14.25
C GLY A 276 4.99 9.21 -13.47
N PRO A 277 5.51 10.08 -12.58
CA PRO A 277 4.68 10.92 -11.73
C PRO A 277 3.78 11.85 -12.55
N SER A 278 2.48 11.86 -12.26
CA SER A 278 1.50 12.72 -12.93
C SER A 278 0.50 13.28 -11.93
N VAL A 279 0.31 14.61 -11.90
CA VAL A 279 -0.61 15.27 -10.96
C VAL A 279 -1.90 15.65 -11.67
N VAL A 280 -2.97 14.90 -11.40
CA VAL A 280 -4.32 15.18 -11.91
C VAL A 280 -5.12 15.95 -10.86
N LEU A 281 -5.50 17.20 -11.15
CA LEU A 281 -6.24 18.04 -10.20
C LEU A 281 -7.72 17.68 -10.10
N GLU A 282 -8.35 17.36 -11.23
CA GLU A 282 -9.77 17.08 -11.35
C GLU A 282 -10.00 15.84 -12.22
N SER A 283 -10.96 15.00 -11.82
CA SER A 283 -11.40 13.81 -12.54
C SER A 283 -11.83 14.14 -13.98
N PRO A 284 -11.34 13.42 -15.01
CA PRO A 284 -11.72 13.66 -16.39
C PRO A 284 -13.21 13.34 -16.62
N ALA A 285 -13.82 13.99 -17.62
CA ALA A 285 -15.24 13.80 -17.93
C ALA A 285 -15.58 12.31 -18.15
N ARG A 286 -16.51 11.78 -17.34
CA ARG A 286 -16.80 10.34 -17.23
C ARG A 286 -16.98 9.64 -18.57
N GLN A 287 -16.13 8.66 -18.86
CA GLN A 287 -16.45 7.62 -19.83
C GLN A 287 -17.44 6.65 -19.16
N ARG A 288 -18.73 6.77 -19.51
CA ARG A 288 -19.82 5.98 -18.91
C ARG A 288 -19.79 4.54 -19.43
N VAL A 289 -18.85 3.74 -18.92
CA VAL A 289 -18.74 2.31 -19.23
C VAL A 289 -19.65 1.53 -18.27
N MET A 290 -20.64 0.84 -18.81
CA MET A 290 -21.36 -0.17 -18.04
C MET A 290 -20.50 -1.43 -17.97
N LEU A 291 -19.94 -1.73 -16.80
CA LEU A 291 -19.42 -3.07 -16.51
C LEU A 291 -20.55 -4.07 -16.75
N LYS A 292 -20.34 -5.05 -17.63
CA LYS A 292 -21.38 -6.00 -18.03
C LYS A 292 -21.81 -6.82 -16.81
N ARG A 293 -23.11 -6.81 -16.51
CA ARG A 293 -23.73 -7.75 -15.59
C ARG A 293 -23.95 -9.07 -16.33
N GLU A 294 -22.97 -9.96 -16.27
CA GLU A 294 -23.18 -11.35 -16.69
C GLU A 294 -24.00 -12.06 -15.61
N HIS A 295 -25.31 -12.16 -15.82
CA HIS A 295 -26.17 -13.01 -15.01
C HIS A 295 -25.98 -14.46 -15.46
N THR A 296 -25.23 -15.24 -14.68
CA THR A 296 -25.24 -16.70 -14.77
C THR A 296 -26.55 -17.22 -14.18
N THR A 297 -27.65 -17.09 -14.92
CA THR A 297 -28.87 -17.86 -14.64
C THR A 297 -28.62 -19.31 -15.02
N GLU A 298 -28.32 -20.15 -14.04
CA GLU A 298 -28.39 -21.60 -14.18
C GLU A 298 -29.83 -22.03 -14.44
N ASN A 299 -30.23 -22.08 -15.71
CA ASN A 299 -31.43 -22.81 -16.11
C ASN A 299 -31.11 -24.30 -16.16
N ILE A 300 -31.27 -24.96 -15.02
CA ILE A 300 -31.44 -26.42 -14.96
C ILE A 300 -32.74 -26.75 -15.69
N LEU A 301 -32.62 -27.11 -16.98
CA LEU A 301 -33.68 -27.78 -17.72
C LEU A 301 -33.22 -29.20 -18.04
N HIS A 302 -33.76 -30.13 -17.25
CA HIS A 302 -33.73 -31.55 -17.54
C HIS A 302 -34.40 -31.78 -18.90
N ASN A 303 -33.66 -32.30 -19.87
CA ASN A 303 -34.15 -33.20 -20.91
C ASN A 303 -32.96 -34.00 -21.40
N GLY A 304 -33.02 -35.32 -21.24
CA GLY A 304 -31.94 -36.21 -21.66
C GLY A 304 -32.16 -36.74 -23.07
N ASP A 305 -31.09 -36.82 -23.84
CA ASP A 305 -30.89 -37.90 -24.82
C ASP A 305 -29.37 -38.15 -24.92
N PRO A 306 -28.85 -39.40 -24.84
CA PRO A 306 -27.43 -39.63 -24.67
C PRO A 306 -26.72 -39.81 -26.02
N GLN A 307 -26.00 -38.79 -26.45
CA GLN A 307 -24.97 -38.90 -27.49
C GLN A 307 -23.96 -37.75 -27.37
N ASN A 308 -22.71 -38.03 -27.76
CA ASN A 308 -21.58 -37.09 -27.82
C ASN A 308 -20.92 -36.69 -26.48
N ALA A 309 -20.50 -37.70 -25.71
CA ALA A 309 -19.54 -37.54 -24.62
C ALA A 309 -18.09 -37.79 -25.12
N ASP A 310 -17.50 -36.83 -25.84
CA ASP A 310 -16.09 -36.90 -26.27
C ASP A 310 -15.50 -35.51 -26.63
N ALA A 311 -15.32 -34.64 -25.63
CA ALA A 311 -14.61 -33.35 -25.84
C ALA A 311 -13.99 -32.70 -24.58
N PHE A 312 -13.77 -33.42 -23.47
CA PHE A 312 -13.19 -32.81 -22.25
C PHE A 312 -12.21 -33.70 -21.47
N THR A 313 -11.44 -34.53 -22.16
CA THR A 313 -10.43 -35.41 -21.56
C THR A 313 -9.08 -35.31 -22.28
N ASN A 314 -8.52 -34.09 -22.42
CA ASN A 314 -7.21 -33.92 -23.06
C ASN A 314 -6.41 -32.68 -22.58
N CYS A 315 -6.23 -32.52 -21.26
CA CYS A 315 -5.23 -31.56 -20.73
C CYS A 315 -4.52 -32.01 -19.42
N THR A 316 -4.75 -33.23 -18.92
CA THR A 316 -4.18 -33.72 -17.64
C THR A 316 -3.42 -35.05 -17.75
N GLN A 317 -3.05 -35.47 -18.96
CA GLN A 317 -2.14 -36.61 -19.22
C GLN A 317 -0.93 -36.20 -20.07
N LYS A 318 -0.23 -35.13 -19.66
CA LYS A 318 1.11 -34.80 -20.18
C LYS A 318 2.10 -34.26 -19.13
N ILE A 319 1.90 -34.62 -17.86
CA ILE A 319 2.88 -34.42 -16.77
C ILE A 319 2.92 -35.68 -15.89
N LYS A 320 3.43 -36.80 -16.42
CA LYS A 320 3.76 -38.02 -15.63
C LYS A 320 4.68 -39.04 -16.31
N THR A 321 5.41 -38.64 -17.36
CA THR A 321 6.38 -39.48 -18.09
C THR A 321 7.66 -38.71 -18.42
N GLU A 322 8.26 -38.06 -17.41
CA GLU A 322 9.62 -37.51 -17.54
C GLU A 322 10.43 -37.55 -16.23
N GLU A 323 10.02 -38.37 -15.26
CA GLU A 323 10.70 -38.49 -13.95
C GLU A 323 10.99 -39.96 -13.54
N LYS A 324 11.38 -40.80 -14.51
CA LYS A 324 11.94 -42.14 -14.28
C LYS A 324 13.06 -42.49 -15.28
N ALA A 325 14.15 -41.73 -15.25
CA ALA A 325 15.38 -42.05 -16.00
C ALA A 325 16.65 -41.46 -15.35
N LYS A 326 16.94 -41.79 -14.07
CA LYS A 326 18.24 -41.48 -13.44
C LYS A 326 18.71 -42.58 -12.49
N THR A 327 19.52 -43.52 -13.01
CA THR A 327 20.46 -44.34 -12.21
C THR A 327 21.55 -44.93 -13.09
N LYS A 328 22.80 -44.47 -12.89
CA LYS A 328 24.11 -45.09 -13.27
C LYS A 328 24.32 -45.29 -14.80
N THR A 329 25.47 -45.06 -15.42
CA THR A 329 26.92 -45.00 -15.07
C THR A 329 27.60 -43.96 -15.98
N ASP A 330 28.89 -43.62 -15.98
CA ASP A 330 30.02 -43.47 -15.04
C ASP A 330 31.26 -43.15 -15.94
N THR A 331 32.19 -42.31 -15.48
CA THR A 331 33.55 -41.99 -16.03
C THR A 331 33.82 -41.46 -17.47
N SER A 332 34.57 -40.35 -17.51
CA SER A 332 35.76 -40.01 -18.36
C SER A 332 35.67 -39.13 -19.64
N GLY A 333 36.48 -38.05 -19.65
CA GLY A 333 37.00 -37.29 -20.82
C GLY A 333 36.02 -36.37 -21.59
N VAL A 334 36.38 -35.26 -22.27
CA VAL A 334 37.65 -34.52 -22.49
C VAL A 334 37.31 -33.00 -22.67
N LYS A 335 38.31 -32.11 -22.60
CA LYS A 335 38.20 -30.63 -22.68
C LYS A 335 37.96 -30.02 -24.09
N ASP A 336 37.57 -28.75 -24.08
CA ASP A 336 37.86 -27.62 -25.01
C ASP A 336 37.47 -27.71 -26.50
N VAL A 337 36.88 -26.62 -27.03
CA VAL A 337 37.53 -25.64 -27.95
C VAL A 337 36.53 -24.54 -28.37
N CYS A 338 37.04 -23.31 -28.55
CA CYS A 338 36.27 -22.09 -28.88
C CYS A 338 35.93 -21.92 -30.39
N ASP A 339 35.10 -20.90 -30.65
CA ASP A 339 35.05 -20.01 -31.82
C ASP A 339 34.83 -20.56 -33.24
N ARG A 340 33.66 -20.18 -33.81
CA ARG A 340 33.29 -19.88 -35.23
C ARG A 340 31.76 -20.09 -35.34
N VAL A 341 30.94 -19.23 -35.95
CA VAL A 341 31.15 -18.27 -37.05
C VAL A 341 30.35 -16.97 -36.81
N MET A 342 30.98 -15.81 -37.00
CA MET A 342 30.33 -14.57 -37.45
C MET A 342 30.67 -14.37 -38.93
N ASN A 343 29.68 -14.08 -39.79
CA ASN A 343 29.75 -13.07 -40.87
C ASN A 343 28.61 -13.20 -41.92
N SER A 344 28.43 -12.11 -42.68
CA SER A 344 27.48 -11.87 -43.78
C SER A 344 26.05 -11.49 -43.29
N VAL A 345 25.44 -10.36 -43.68
CA VAL A 345 25.80 -9.35 -44.72
C VAL A 345 25.44 -7.90 -44.28
N ASP A 346 26.23 -6.94 -44.75
CA ASP A 346 25.99 -5.51 -44.99
C ASP A 346 24.74 -5.24 -45.91
N ARG A 347 24.17 -4.04 -46.20
CA ARG A 347 24.21 -2.61 -45.77
C ARG A 347 23.04 -1.87 -46.50
N ASP A 348 22.78 -0.55 -46.49
CA ASP A 348 23.32 0.68 -45.86
C ASP A 348 22.22 1.78 -45.84
N THR A 349 22.29 2.78 -44.94
CA THR A 349 22.25 4.24 -45.28
C THR A 349 22.24 5.20 -44.06
N GLU A 350 23.10 6.22 -44.16
CA GLU A 350 23.24 7.45 -43.36
C GLU A 350 22.13 8.50 -43.67
N ALA A 351 21.91 9.62 -42.97
CA ALA A 351 22.27 10.12 -41.62
C ALA A 351 21.48 11.41 -41.32
N THR A 352 21.39 11.83 -40.05
CA THR A 352 21.43 13.25 -39.61
C THR A 352 21.62 13.34 -38.09
N VAL A 353 22.26 14.41 -37.59
CA VAL A 353 22.86 14.46 -36.25
C VAL A 353 22.36 15.67 -35.43
N SER A 354 22.39 15.53 -34.10
CA SER A 354 22.32 16.60 -33.08
C SER A 354 20.93 17.19 -32.77
N LEU A 355 20.58 17.58 -31.54
CA LEU A 355 21.30 17.66 -30.25
C LEU A 355 20.47 17.00 -29.12
N GLY A 356 21.14 16.50 -28.07
CA GLY A 356 20.46 15.79 -26.98
C GLY A 356 20.07 16.64 -25.77
N SER A 357 19.11 16.14 -25.00
CA SER A 357 19.03 16.33 -23.55
C SER A 357 18.78 14.96 -22.90
N SER A 358 19.51 14.65 -21.83
CA SER A 358 19.55 13.32 -21.23
C SER A 358 18.34 13.07 -20.32
N SER A 359 17.30 12.45 -20.86
CA SER A 359 16.21 11.87 -20.08
C SER A 359 16.54 10.44 -19.68
N SER A 360 16.92 10.22 -18.42
CA SER A 360 17.11 8.90 -17.83
C SER A 360 15.77 8.19 -17.67
N ASN A 361 15.31 7.54 -18.74
CA ASN A 361 14.15 6.65 -18.74
C ASN A 361 14.45 5.37 -17.93
N ASN A 362 14.41 5.48 -16.60
CA ASN A 362 14.32 4.32 -15.72
C ASN A 362 12.94 3.67 -15.88
N VAL A 363 12.82 2.77 -16.85
CA VAL A 363 11.67 1.89 -16.98
C VAL A 363 11.68 0.94 -15.77
N CYS A 364 10.82 1.19 -14.79
CA CYS A 364 10.73 0.35 -13.60
C CYS A 364 10.19 -1.05 -13.96
N THR A 365 11.06 -2.05 -13.96
CA THR A 365 10.74 -3.47 -14.13
C THR A 365 11.21 -4.26 -12.91
N SER A 366 10.57 -4.03 -11.76
CA SER A 366 10.82 -4.78 -10.53
C SER A 366 9.52 -5.27 -9.89
N TYR A 367 8.82 -6.16 -10.60
CA TYR A 367 7.84 -7.05 -9.98
C TYR A 367 8.46 -8.46 -9.91
N GLN A 368 8.93 -8.85 -8.73
CA GLN A 368 9.34 -10.22 -8.44
C GLN A 368 8.30 -10.85 -7.51
N SER A 369 7.71 -11.96 -7.95
CA SER A 369 6.76 -12.74 -7.13
C SER A 369 7.49 -13.41 -5.96
N PRO A 370 6.94 -13.43 -4.73
CA PRO A 370 7.61 -14.03 -3.58
C PRO A 370 7.82 -15.54 -3.76
N GLN A 371 9.09 -15.97 -3.88
CA GLN A 371 9.42 -17.39 -3.80
C GLN A 371 9.37 -17.86 -2.34
N LYS A 372 8.63 -18.94 -2.07
CA LYS A 372 8.60 -19.61 -0.77
C LYS A 372 9.95 -20.29 -0.49
N THR A 373 10.78 -19.70 0.36
CA THR A 373 11.94 -20.37 0.94
C THR A 373 11.51 -21.15 2.19
N ALA A 374 11.52 -22.48 2.09
CA ALA A 374 11.38 -23.36 3.24
C ALA A 374 12.77 -23.67 3.79
N GLU A 375 13.17 -22.99 4.87
CA GLU A 375 14.44 -23.29 5.54
C GLU A 375 14.35 -24.59 6.34
N LYS A 376 15.31 -25.48 6.08
CA LYS A 376 15.37 -26.82 6.64
C LYS A 376 16.32 -26.81 7.84
N ILE A 377 15.76 -26.86 9.04
CA ILE A 377 16.54 -26.93 10.29
C ILE A 377 17.38 -28.21 10.29
N THR A 378 18.70 -28.08 10.34
CA THR A 378 19.63 -29.17 10.64
C THR A 378 20.47 -28.81 11.85
N SER A 379 20.32 -29.60 12.91
CA SER A 379 21.07 -29.53 14.16
C SER A 379 22.55 -29.88 13.96
N HIS A 380 23.45 -29.08 14.52
CA HIS A 380 24.82 -29.51 14.83
C HIS A 380 25.21 -29.11 16.24
N GLU A 381 25.45 -30.12 17.09
CA GLU A 381 26.15 -29.97 18.35
C GLU A 381 27.66 -29.82 18.09
N THR A 382 28.34 -28.94 18.84
CA THR A 382 29.78 -29.07 19.13
C THR A 382 30.10 -28.49 20.52
N HIS A 383 31.21 -28.95 21.11
CA HIS A 383 31.48 -28.85 22.55
C HIS A 383 32.01 -27.50 23.06
N SER A 384 31.53 -27.15 24.25
CA SER A 384 32.28 -26.65 25.43
C SER A 384 33.76 -26.25 25.25
N THR A 385 34.08 -25.00 25.61
CA THR A 385 35.22 -24.66 26.50
C THR A 385 34.94 -23.38 27.30
N LYS A 386 35.32 -23.35 28.59
CA LYS A 386 35.47 -22.14 29.41
C LYS A 386 36.97 -21.76 29.46
N PRO A 387 37.31 -20.49 29.71
CA PRO A 387 37.81 -20.17 31.05
C PRO A 387 37.17 -18.94 31.72
N ALA A 388 37.49 -18.82 33.02
CA ALA A 388 37.38 -17.68 33.94
C ALA A 388 37.78 -16.30 33.34
N GLY A 389 37.40 -15.16 33.91
CA GLY A 389 36.73 -14.89 35.19
C GLY A 389 37.55 -13.93 36.05
N GLN A 390 37.02 -12.73 36.31
CA GLN A 390 37.61 -11.78 37.28
C GLN A 390 36.56 -10.78 37.78
N GLU A 391 36.41 -10.71 39.10
CA GLU A 391 35.64 -9.68 39.82
C GLU A 391 36.53 -8.47 40.08
N ILE A 392 35.98 -7.25 40.07
CA ILE A 392 36.44 -6.14 40.92
C ILE A 392 35.21 -5.41 41.47
N GLN A 393 35.27 -5.05 42.76
CA GLN A 393 34.18 -4.48 43.55
C GLN A 393 34.18 -2.94 43.58
N ASN A 394 33.00 -2.38 43.90
CA ASN A 394 32.73 -1.20 44.74
C ASN A 394 33.62 0.06 44.67
N SER A 395 32.96 1.21 44.51
CA SER A 395 33.03 2.26 45.55
C SER A 395 31.73 3.09 45.58
N SER A 396 31.48 3.74 46.72
CA SER A 396 30.18 4.28 47.13
C SER A 396 30.26 5.70 47.70
N SER A 397 29.26 6.53 47.42
CA SER A 397 28.89 7.75 48.16
C SER A 397 27.47 8.14 47.67
N GLN A 398 26.41 8.26 48.47
CA GLN A 398 26.16 9.10 49.67
C GLN A 398 26.60 10.55 49.45
N GLN A 399 25.78 11.60 49.68
CA GLN A 399 24.49 11.69 50.36
C GLN A 399 23.87 13.06 50.00
N THR A 400 22.54 13.23 50.04
CA THR A 400 21.85 14.22 50.92
C THR A 400 20.36 14.34 50.58
N ASP A 401 19.52 14.29 51.62
CA ASP A 401 18.09 14.58 51.56
C ASP A 401 17.79 16.09 51.44
N SER A 402 16.65 16.43 50.85
CA SER A 402 15.78 17.45 51.47
C SER A 402 14.32 17.26 51.04
N SER A 403 13.46 17.01 52.04
CA SER A 403 12.02 16.85 51.91
C SER A 403 11.29 18.18 52.10
N VAL A 404 10.24 18.47 51.31
CA VAL A 404 9.17 19.40 51.71
C VAL A 404 7.80 18.97 51.18
N SER A 405 6.89 18.72 52.13
CA SER A 405 5.43 18.87 52.16
C SER A 405 4.52 18.57 50.95
N ALA A 406 3.54 17.72 51.25
CA ALA A 406 2.29 17.56 50.50
C ALA A 406 1.39 18.81 50.51
N LYS A 407 0.53 18.93 49.48
CA LYS A 407 -0.82 19.48 49.63
C LYS A 407 -1.81 18.76 48.70
N ARG A 408 -2.75 18.04 49.31
CA ARG A 408 -3.83 17.29 48.65
C ARG A 408 -5.08 18.16 48.68
N LEU A 409 -5.48 18.73 47.54
CA LEU A 409 -6.75 19.44 47.43
C LEU A 409 -7.87 18.45 47.05
N LYS A 410 -8.71 18.14 48.03
CA LYS A 410 -10.13 17.85 47.80
C LYS A 410 -10.86 19.19 47.81
N LEU A 411 -11.81 19.37 46.90
CA LEU A 411 -13.01 20.14 47.13
C LEU A 411 -14.18 19.37 46.50
N ASP A 412 -15.31 19.40 47.18
CA ASP A 412 -16.48 18.58 46.89
C ASP A 412 -17.43 19.26 45.89
N SER A 413 -18.54 18.57 45.62
CA SER A 413 -19.70 18.95 44.81
C SER A 413 -20.24 20.37 44.97
N ASP A 414 -20.69 20.95 43.86
CA ASP A 414 -22.13 21.20 43.59
C ASP A 414 -22.42 20.94 42.09
#